data_AF-A0A520NXT6-F1
#
_entry.id   AF-A0A520NXT6-F1
#
_cell.length_a   1.000
_cell.length_b   1.000
_cell.length_c   1.000
_cell.angle_alpha   90.00
_cell.angle_beta   90.00
_cell.angle_gamma   90.00
#
_symmetry.space_group_name_H-M   'P 1'
#
loop_
_entity.id
_entity.type
_entity.pdbx_description
1 polymer ?
#
loop_
_entity_poly.entity_id
_entity_poly.type
_entity_poly.pdbx_seq_one_letter_code
_entity_poly.pdbx_strand_id
1 'polypeptide(L)'
;MSSRLSNPAPYSNYQSELHDLIQRLHDEGMGYRRIAQWLNENGYQTPRGKKFFNTHVYSTLKSKRLRDRPLEALPEDRFEITSPLRIE
;
A
#
# COMPACT_ATOMS: atom_id res chain seq x y z
N MET A 1 -18.44 24.05 -16.46
CA MET A 1 -18.90 22.71 -16.08
C MET A 1 -17.91 22.14 -15.08
N SER A 2 -18.28 22.13 -13.80
CA SER A 2 -17.38 21.75 -12.70
C SER A 2 -17.24 20.24 -12.63
N SER A 3 -16.01 19.75 -12.75
CA SER A 3 -15.66 18.33 -12.64
C SER A 3 -16.13 17.78 -11.31
N ARG A 4 -17.02 16.78 -11.34
CA ARG A 4 -17.48 16.07 -10.14
C ARG A 4 -16.26 15.46 -9.47
N LEU A 5 -15.88 16.00 -8.31
CA LEU A 5 -15.00 15.34 -7.36
C LEU A 5 -15.69 14.04 -6.97
N SER A 6 -15.34 12.94 -7.64
CA SER A 6 -15.78 11.61 -7.27
C SER A 6 -15.19 11.34 -5.88
N ASN A 7 -16.07 11.35 -4.87
CA ASN A 7 -15.74 10.87 -3.55
C ASN A 7 -15.04 9.51 -3.73
N PRO A 8 -13.78 9.33 -3.28
CA PRO A 8 -13.08 8.07 -3.49
C PRO A 8 -13.95 6.98 -2.87
N ALA A 9 -14.33 5.99 -3.69
CA ALA A 9 -15.18 4.89 -3.26
C ALA A 9 -14.67 4.36 -1.90
N PRO A 10 -15.57 4.09 -0.94
CA PRO A 10 -15.17 3.54 0.35
C PRO A 10 -14.27 2.32 0.11
N TYR A 11 -13.19 2.22 0.88
CA TYR A 11 -12.23 1.12 0.80
C TYR A 11 -13.02 -0.19 0.76
N SER A 12 -12.89 -0.96 -0.32
CA SER A 12 -13.53 -2.28 -0.38
C SER A 12 -12.99 -3.14 0.77
N ASN A 13 -13.82 -3.98 1.38
CA ASN A 13 -13.41 -4.86 2.50
C ASN A 13 -12.08 -5.57 2.21
N TYR A 14 -11.89 -6.00 0.96
CA TYR A 14 -10.64 -6.60 0.48
C TYR A 14 -9.40 -5.71 0.65
N GLN A 15 -9.51 -4.40 0.39
CA GLN A 15 -8.39 -3.48 0.52
C GLN A 15 -8.00 -3.25 1.98
N SER A 16 -8.98 -3.27 2.91
CA SER A 16 -8.74 -3.19 4.35
C SER A 16 -8.08 -4.46 4.88
N GLU A 17 -8.61 -5.63 4.51
CA GLU A 17 -8.02 -6.94 4.86
C GLU A 17 -6.59 -7.07 4.34
N LEU A 18 -6.36 -6.68 3.09
CA LEU A 18 -5.05 -6.70 2.46
C LEU A 18 -4.08 -5.76 3.18
N HIS A 19 -4.53 -4.57 3.57
CA HIS A 19 -3.71 -3.64 4.34
C HIS A 19 -3.30 -4.26 5.68
N ASP A 20 -4.26 -4.80 6.42
CA ASP A 20 -4.00 -5.35 7.76
C ASP A 20 -3.11 -6.59 7.71
N LEU A 21 -3.19 -7.36 6.62
CA LEU A 21 -2.27 -8.45 6.33
C LEU A 21 -0.85 -7.94 6.05
N ILE A 22 -0.70 -6.96 5.14
CA ILE A 22 0.61 -6.36 4.82
C ILE A 22 1.25 -5.74 6.06
N GLN A 23 0.47 -5.05 6.89
CA GLN A 23 0.94 -4.47 8.14
C GLN A 23 1.44 -5.55 9.10
N ARG A 24 0.68 -6.63 9.32
CA ARG A 24 1.11 -7.75 10.16
C ARG A 24 2.42 -8.39 9.68
N LEU A 25 2.52 -8.69 8.39
CA LEU A 25 3.75 -9.28 7.82
C LEU A 25 4.96 -8.35 7.98
N HIS A 26 4.74 -7.04 7.88
CA HIS A 26 5.78 -6.04 8.10
C HIS A 26 6.18 -5.94 9.58
N ASP A 27 5.21 -5.99 10.49
CA ASP A 27 5.45 -5.96 11.94
C ASP A 27 6.18 -7.23 12.43
N GLU A 28 6.00 -8.36 11.74
CA GLU A 28 6.78 -9.58 11.90
C GLU A 28 8.23 -9.45 11.39
N GLY A 29 8.60 -8.31 10.79
CA GLY A 29 9.95 -8.01 10.31
C GLY A 29 10.22 -8.43 8.87
N MET A 30 9.20 -8.80 8.07
CA MET A 30 9.41 -9.05 6.65
C MET A 30 9.65 -7.75 5.89
N GLY A 31 10.74 -7.71 5.12
CA GLY A 31 10.99 -6.63 4.18
C GLY A 31 9.99 -6.63 3.01
N TYR A 32 9.75 -5.45 2.42
CA TYR A 32 8.74 -5.23 1.38
C TYR A 32 8.82 -6.19 0.18
N ARG A 33 10.03 -6.61 -0.22
CA ARG A 33 10.23 -7.58 -1.31
C ARG A 33 9.68 -8.97 -0.95
N ARG A 34 9.95 -9.43 0.27
CA ARG A 34 9.47 -10.72 0.79
C ARG A 34 7.96 -10.72 0.94
N ILE A 35 7.39 -9.63 1.45
CA ILE A 35 5.93 -9.47 1.55
C ILE A 35 5.28 -9.58 0.17
N ALA A 36 5.81 -8.88 -0.83
CA ALA A 36 5.27 -8.95 -2.19
C ALA A 36 5.34 -10.36 -2.78
N GLN A 37 6.45 -11.09 -2.56
CA GLN A 37 6.57 -12.49 -2.98
C GLN A 37 5.56 -13.39 -2.27
N TRP A 38 5.49 -13.30 -0.94
CA TRP A 38 4.55 -14.07 -0.12
C TRP A 38 3.11 -13.85 -0.56
N LEU A 39 2.71 -12.60 -0.83
CA LEU A 39 1.37 -12.27 -1.33
C LEU A 39 1.08 -12.95 -2.67
N ASN A 40 2.02 -12.90 -3.61
CA ASN A 40 1.85 -13.53 -4.92
C ASN A 40 1.81 -15.06 -4.81
N GLU A 41 2.64 -15.66 -3.96
CA GLU A 41 2.69 -17.11 -3.72
C GLU A 41 1.40 -17.63 -3.07
N ASN A 42 0.80 -16.83 -2.18
CA ASN A 42 -0.48 -17.13 -1.54
C ASN A 42 -1.69 -16.74 -2.42
N GLY A 43 -1.48 -16.30 -3.67
CA GLY A 43 -2.55 -16.00 -4.62
C GLY A 43 -3.24 -14.65 -4.43
N TYR A 44 -2.71 -13.76 -3.58
CA TYR A 44 -3.23 -12.40 -3.44
C TYR A 44 -2.88 -11.54 -4.65
N GLN A 45 -3.82 -10.69 -5.05
CA GLN A 45 -3.65 -9.73 -6.14
C GLN A 45 -3.94 -8.32 -5.65
N THR A 46 -3.38 -7.33 -6.34
CA THR A 46 -3.76 -5.94 -6.10
C THR A 46 -5.26 -5.75 -6.38
N PRO A 47 -5.91 -4.70 -5.85
CA PRO A 47 -7.33 -4.43 -6.13
C PRO A 47 -7.68 -4.27 -7.61
N ARG A 48 -6.66 -4.08 -8.47
CA ARG A 48 -6.78 -4.01 -9.94
C ARG A 48 -6.44 -5.34 -10.64
N GLY A 49 -6.30 -6.45 -9.91
CA GLY A 49 -5.99 -7.78 -10.46
C GLY A 49 -4.56 -7.97 -10.95
N LYS A 50 -3.62 -7.10 -10.54
CA LYS A 50 -2.18 -7.23 -10.89
C LYS A 50 -1.39 -7.89 -9.76
N LYS A 51 -0.25 -8.49 -10.10
CA LYS A 51 0.71 -9.04 -9.12
C LYS A 51 1.24 -7.96 -8.16
N PHE A 52 1.62 -8.38 -6.96
CA PHE A 52 2.28 -7.51 -5.98
C PHE A 52 3.74 -7.27 -6.33
N PHE A 53 4.16 -6.03 -6.15
CA PHE A 53 5.55 -5.60 -6.18
C PHE A 53 5.86 -4.88 -4.88
N ASN A 54 7.15 -4.69 -4.55
CA ASN A 54 7.56 -3.99 -3.33
C ASN A 54 6.93 -2.58 -3.24
N THR A 55 6.79 -1.88 -4.36
CA THR A 55 6.19 -0.54 -4.47
C THR A 55 4.71 -0.54 -4.09
N HIS A 56 3.99 -1.63 -4.38
CA HIS A 56 2.60 -1.79 -3.99
C HIS A 56 2.48 -1.88 -2.49
N VAL A 57 3.28 -2.71 -1.81
CA VAL A 57 3.19 -2.84 -0.34
C VAL A 57 3.60 -1.54 0.36
N TYR A 58 4.62 -0.83 -0.15
CA TYR A 58 4.97 0.52 0.34
C TYR A 58 3.79 1.50 0.22
N SER A 59 3.16 1.55 -0.96
CA SER A 59 2.05 2.46 -1.21
C SER A 59 0.81 2.13 -0.38
N THR A 60 0.55 0.84 -0.14
CA THR A 60 -0.54 0.38 0.72
C THR A 60 -0.36 0.86 2.16
N LEU A 61 0.83 0.67 2.74
CA LEU A 61 1.15 1.14 4.10
C LEU A 61 1.11 2.67 4.21
N LYS A 62 1.62 3.38 3.19
CA LYS A 62 1.58 4.86 3.14
C LYS A 62 0.15 5.41 3.06
N SER A 63 -0.72 4.76 2.29
CA SER A 63 -2.09 5.25 2.00
C SER A 63 -3.02 5.24 3.21
N LYS A 64 -2.85 4.28 4.14
CA LYS A 64 -3.64 4.24 5.39
C LYS A 64 -3.17 5.31 6.39
N ARG A 65 -1.85 5.51 6.51
CA ARG A 65 -1.28 6.56 7.37
C ARG A 65 -1.72 7.98 7.00
N LEU A 66 -1.90 8.29 5.71
CA LEU A 66 -2.39 9.60 5.24
C LEU A 66 -3.88 9.84 5.53
N ARG A 67 -4.66 8.79 5.82
CA ARG A 67 -6.07 8.91 6.24
C ARG A 67 -6.20 8.97 7.76
N ASP A 68 -5.34 8.23 8.48
CA ASP A 68 -5.37 8.17 9.95
C ASP A 68 -4.64 9.34 10.63
N ARG A 69 -3.76 10.07 9.92
CA ARG A 69 -3.07 11.26 10.45
C ARG A 69 -3.25 12.49 9.54
N PRO A 70 -3.53 13.69 10.11
CA PRO A 70 -3.34 14.96 9.42
C PRO A 70 -1.87 15.11 8.96
N LEU A 71 -1.66 15.80 7.85
CA LEU A 71 -0.41 15.91 7.06
C LEU A 71 0.88 16.26 7.86
N GLU A 72 0.78 16.74 9.09
CA GLU A 72 1.87 17.33 9.89
C GLU A 72 2.76 16.32 10.64
N ALA A 73 2.43 15.03 10.67
CA ALA A 73 3.05 14.04 11.56
C ALA A 73 3.97 13.02 10.87
N LEU A 74 4.79 13.44 9.89
CA LEU A 74 5.77 12.57 9.22
C LEU A 74 7.18 12.73 9.83
N PRO A 75 7.65 11.81 10.71
CA PRO A 75 9.09 11.58 10.82
C PRO A 75 9.59 11.03 9.48
N GLU A 76 10.46 11.81 8.84
CA GLU A 76 11.09 11.57 7.54
C GLU A 76 12.05 10.34 7.55
N ASP A 77 12.34 9.79 8.72
CA ASP A 77 13.61 9.08 8.97
C ASP A 77 13.50 7.55 9.10
N ARG A 78 12.54 6.91 8.42
CA ARG A 78 12.36 5.45 8.55
C ARG A 78 12.23 4.66 7.27
N PHE A 79 12.20 5.27 6.09
CA PHE A 79 11.95 4.50 4.86
C PHE A 79 12.65 5.10 3.63
N GLU A 80 13.97 5.30 3.70
CA GLU A 80 14.80 5.45 2.51
C GLU A 80 15.06 4.08 1.87
N ILE A 81 14.21 3.65 0.92
CA ILE A 81 14.70 2.79 -0.16
C ILE A 81 13.98 3.12 -1.47
N THR A 82 14.60 4.03 -2.22
CA THR A 82 14.53 4.24 -3.68
C THR A 82 13.17 4.62 -4.30
N SER A 83 13.06 5.88 -4.72
CA SER A 83 12.21 6.33 -5.84
C SER A 83 13.10 6.46 -7.11
N PRO A 84 12.60 6.51 -8.37
CA PRO A 84 11.21 6.65 -8.82
C PRO A 84 10.73 5.66 -9.94
N LEU A 85 9.40 5.63 -10.08
CA LEU A 85 8.51 5.32 -11.22
C LEU A 85 9.05 4.77 -12.58
N ARG A 86 8.18 3.93 -13.20
CA ARG A 86 7.62 4.00 -14.59
C ARG A 86 7.66 2.59 -15.25
N ILE A 87 6.57 1.82 -15.25
CA ILE A 87 5.55 1.72 -16.32
C ILE A 87 6.11 2.03 -17.71
N GLU A 88 6.53 0.99 -18.44
CA GLU A 88 6.33 0.88 -19.89
C GLU A 88 5.45 -0.35 -20.17
#